data_AF-A0A8J2XX87-F1
#
_entry.id   AF-A0A8J2XX87-F1
#
_cell.length_a   1.000
_cell.length_b   1.000
_cell.length_c   1.000
_cell.angle_alpha   90.00
_cell.angle_beta   90.00
_cell.angle_gamma   90.00
#
_symmetry.space_group_name_H-M   'P 1'
#
loop_
_entity.id
_entity.type
_entity.pdbx_description
1 polymer ?
#
loop_
_entity_poly.entity_id
_entity_poly.type
_entity_poly.pdbx_seq_one_letter_code
_entity_poly.pdbx_strand_id
1 'polypeptide(L)'
;MKTTKSQLIAIGLIAIALLAFALYLQHIEGMQPCPLCVIQRYLFAAIAVLSLGAAALPPTGERIVAGIGALTAIAGAGVAGWHIHVKSNPDVSCGIDPLETSLNTFPTADWLPFLFKADGLCSTDYAPILGLSIPQWSLLWFAVLGVVMIRIALARR
;
A
#
# COMPACT_ATOMS: atom_id res chain seq x y z
N MET A 1 23.15 15.15 -0.23
CA MET A 1 23.05 14.02 -1.19
C MET A 1 23.00 12.65 -0.51
N LYS A 2 23.86 12.36 0.48
CA LYS A 2 23.85 11.04 1.19
C LYS A 2 22.56 10.80 1.98
N THR A 3 22.01 11.84 2.62
CA THR A 3 20.81 11.74 3.46
C THR A 3 19.56 11.33 2.67
N THR A 4 19.35 11.89 1.48
CA THR A 4 18.15 11.64 0.67
C THR A 4 18.11 10.21 0.12
N LYS A 5 19.26 9.68 -0.31
CA LYS A 5 19.38 8.27 -0.72
C LYS A 5 19.12 7.31 0.43
N SER A 6 19.63 7.61 1.63
CA SER A 6 19.37 6.82 2.83
C SER A 6 17.87 6.80 3.18
N GLN A 7 17.17 7.93 3.01
CA GLN A 7 15.73 8.02 3.24
C GLN A 7 14.93 7.19 2.24
N LEU A 8 15.29 7.23 0.95
CA LEU A 8 14.63 6.42 -0.09
C LEU A 8 14.81 4.92 0.15
N ILE A 9 16.02 4.49 0.51
CA ILE A 9 16.28 3.08 0.85
C ILE A 9 15.47 2.68 2.10
N ALA A 10 15.43 3.53 3.13
CA ALA A 10 14.63 3.28 4.32
C ALA A 10 13.13 3.14 4.00
N ILE A 11 12.58 4.02 3.16
CA ILE A 11 11.19 3.94 2.69
C ILE A 11 10.93 2.60 1.99
N GLY A 12 11.82 2.19 1.09
CA GLY A 12 11.69 0.92 0.38
C GLY A 12 11.70 -0.28 1.32
N LEU A 13 12.63 -0.31 2.27
CA LEU A 13 12.71 -1.37 3.27
C LEU A 13 11.49 -1.40 4.19
N ILE A 14 10.98 -0.25 4.62
CA ILE A 14 9.77 -0.15 5.43
C ILE A 14 8.56 -0.68 4.64
N ALA A 15 8.40 -0.30 3.38
CA ALA A 15 7.30 -0.78 2.54
C ALA A 15 7.36 -2.30 2.34
N ILE A 16 8.55 -2.88 2.13
CA ILE A 16 8.74 -4.33 2.07
C ILE A 16 8.40 -5.00 3.41
N ALA A 17 8.84 -4.41 4.54
CA ALA A 17 8.53 -4.93 5.87
C ALA A 17 7.02 -4.92 6.15
N LEU A 18 6.29 -3.88 5.72
CA LEU A 18 4.83 -3.80 5.83
C LEU A 18 4.14 -4.87 4.97
N LEU A 19 4.62 -5.14 3.76
CA LEU A 19 4.12 -6.23 2.93
C LEU A 19 4.38 -7.59 3.57
N ALA A 20 5.58 -7.81 4.13
CA ALA A 20 5.91 -9.03 4.85
C ALA A 20 5.00 -9.22 6.08
N PHE A 21 4.73 -8.14 6.82
CA PHE A 21 3.79 -8.16 7.94
C PHE A 21 2.36 -8.47 7.49
N ALA A 22 1.90 -7.91 6.36
CA ALA A 22 0.59 -8.24 5.79
C ALA A 22 0.49 -9.73 5.36
N LEU A 23 1.57 -10.31 4.86
CA LEU A 23 1.64 -11.74 4.53
C LEU A 23 1.65 -12.61 5.78
N TYR A 24 2.33 -12.16 6.85
CA TYR A 24 2.29 -12.82 8.14
C TYR A 24 0.86 -12.91 8.68
N LEU A 25 0.11 -11.80 8.66
CA LEU A 25 -1.30 -11.80 9.06
C LEU A 25 -2.17 -12.74 8.19
N GLN A 26 -1.90 -12.82 6.90
CA GLN A 26 -2.66 -13.70 6.01
C GLN A 26 -2.36 -15.19 6.27
N HIS A 27 -1.08 -15.57 6.40
CA HIS A 27 -0.68 -16.99 6.48
C HIS A 27 -0.72 -17.56 7.89
N ILE A 28 -0.47 -16.72 8.91
CA ILE A 28 -0.38 -17.15 10.31
C ILE A 28 -1.70 -16.90 11.04
N GLU A 29 -2.27 -15.71 10.91
CA GLU A 29 -3.56 -15.36 11.55
C GLU A 29 -4.77 -15.80 10.70
N GLY A 30 -4.54 -16.30 9.48
CA GLY A 30 -5.59 -16.81 8.59
C GLY A 30 -6.54 -15.73 8.06
N MET A 31 -6.13 -14.45 8.09
CA MET A 31 -6.98 -13.34 7.64
C MET A 31 -7.15 -13.37 6.12
N GLN A 32 -8.40 -13.49 5.65
CA GLN A 32 -8.72 -13.47 4.23
C GLN A 32 -8.53 -12.05 3.65
N PRO A 33 -7.73 -11.89 2.58
CA PRO A 33 -7.45 -10.58 2.02
C PRO A 33 -8.66 -10.04 1.26
N CYS A 34 -9.04 -8.81 1.58
CA CYS A 34 -10.08 -8.08 0.87
C CYS A 34 -9.54 -7.44 -0.44
N PRO A 35 -10.37 -7.20 -1.47
CA PRO A 35 -9.91 -6.59 -2.73
C PRO A 35 -9.29 -5.20 -2.52
N LEU A 36 -9.82 -4.38 -1.62
CA LEU A 36 -9.22 -3.08 -1.26
C LEU A 36 -7.86 -3.25 -0.56
N CYS A 37 -7.70 -4.30 0.26
CA CYS A 37 -6.46 -4.64 0.94
C CYS A 37 -5.38 -5.03 -0.07
N VAL A 38 -5.76 -5.79 -1.10
CA VAL A 38 -4.87 -6.17 -2.20
C VAL A 38 -4.43 -4.94 -3.01
N ILE A 39 -5.34 -4.02 -3.32
CA ILE A 39 -4.97 -2.74 -3.97
C ILE A 39 -3.94 -1.98 -3.13
N GLN A 40 -4.11 -1.92 -1.80
CA GLN A 40 -3.13 -1.28 -0.92
C GLN A 40 -1.76 -1.98 -0.98
N ARG A 41 -1.72 -3.32 -1.08
CA ARG A 41 -0.46 -4.06 -1.27
C ARG A 41 0.23 -3.71 -2.58
N TYR A 42 -0.51 -3.59 -3.69
CA TYR A 42 0.05 -3.12 -4.96
C TYR A 42 0.68 -1.73 -4.83
N LEU A 43 0.01 -0.82 -4.12
CA LEU A 43 0.52 0.54 -3.92
C LEU A 43 1.76 0.57 -3.02
N PHE A 44 1.82 -0.23 -1.96
CA PHE A 44 3.05 -0.39 -1.17
C PHE A 44 4.19 -1.01 -1.97
N ALA A 45 3.92 -2.02 -2.80
CA ALA A 45 4.91 -2.63 -3.67
C ALA A 45 5.44 -1.62 -4.71
N ALA A 46 4.56 -0.81 -5.30
CA ALA A 46 4.93 0.26 -6.20
C ALA A 46 5.82 1.29 -5.49
N ILE A 47 5.48 1.72 -4.27
CA ILE A 47 6.33 2.63 -3.47
C ILE A 47 7.70 2.01 -3.18
N ALA A 48 7.76 0.71 -2.85
CA ALA A 48 9.01 0.01 -2.61
C ALA A 48 9.92 0.01 -3.86
N VAL A 49 9.37 -0.34 -5.02
CA VAL A 49 10.12 -0.35 -6.29
C VAL A 49 10.55 1.05 -6.70
N LEU A 50 9.66 2.04 -6.60
CA LEU A 50 9.96 3.43 -6.97
C LEU A 50 11.02 4.03 -6.05
N SER A 51 10.94 3.79 -4.74
CA SER A 51 11.91 4.33 -3.78
C SER A 51 13.30 3.71 -3.94
N LEU A 52 13.39 2.38 -4.13
CA LEU A 52 14.67 1.71 -4.39
C LEU A 52 15.25 2.09 -5.76
N GLY A 53 14.40 2.20 -6.78
CA GLY A 53 14.81 2.68 -8.11
C GLY A 53 15.32 4.13 -8.07
N ALA A 54 14.62 5.01 -7.34
CA ALA A 54 15.03 6.40 -7.15
C ALA A 54 16.41 6.53 -6.49
N ALA A 55 16.78 5.63 -5.58
CA ALA A 55 18.07 5.65 -4.92
C ALA A 55 19.26 5.40 -5.88
N ALA A 56 19.03 4.62 -6.94
CA ALA A 56 20.02 4.31 -7.98
C ALA A 56 20.13 5.42 -9.06
N LEU A 57 19.15 6.30 -9.17
CA LEU A 57 19.09 7.36 -10.19
C LEU A 57 19.92 8.60 -9.84
N PRO A 58 20.27 9.43 -10.87
CA PRO A 58 20.84 10.76 -10.65
C PRO A 58 19.83 11.72 -10.00
N PRO A 59 20.28 12.84 -9.39
CA PRO A 59 19.43 13.72 -8.58
C PRO A 59 18.18 14.27 -9.28
N THR A 60 18.22 14.46 -10.60
CA THR A 60 17.05 14.88 -11.38
C THR A 60 16.02 13.76 -11.51
N GLY A 61 16.47 12.53 -11.77
CA GLY A 61 15.60 11.35 -11.84
C GLY A 61 15.02 10.96 -10.46
N GLU A 62 15.83 11.13 -9.41
CA GLU A 62 15.41 10.94 -8.01
C GLU A 62 14.17 11.77 -7.66
N ARG A 63 14.13 13.06 -8.06
CA ARG A 63 12.97 13.93 -7.81
C ARG A 63 11.72 13.50 -8.56
N ILE A 64 11.86 13.15 -9.84
CA ILE A 64 10.73 12.73 -10.67
C ILE A 64 10.11 11.46 -10.09
N VAL A 65 10.93 10.46 -9.79
CA VAL A 65 10.46 9.20 -9.22
C VAL A 65 9.92 9.38 -7.80
N ALA A 66 10.52 10.25 -6.98
CA ALA A 66 9.96 10.61 -5.68
C ALA A 66 8.60 11.31 -5.79
N GLY A 67 8.41 12.15 -6.80
CA GLY A 67 7.12 12.78 -7.11
C GLY A 67 6.06 11.75 -7.54
N ILE A 68 6.43 10.78 -8.39
CA ILE A 68 5.54 9.68 -8.75
C ILE A 68 5.20 8.84 -7.52
N GLY A 69 6.18 8.50 -6.69
CA GLY A 69 5.96 7.75 -5.44
C GLY A 69 5.06 8.50 -4.45
N ALA A 70 5.18 9.83 -4.38
CA ALA A 70 4.26 10.66 -3.61
C ALA A 70 2.82 10.59 -4.14
N LEU A 71 2.60 10.63 -5.46
CA LEU A 71 1.28 10.44 -6.05
C LEU A 71 0.73 9.04 -5.75
N THR A 72 1.56 8.01 -5.82
CA THR A 72 1.18 6.64 -5.44
C THR A 72 0.77 6.56 -3.98
N ALA A 73 1.49 7.24 -3.08
CA ALA A 73 1.14 7.29 -1.66
C ALA A 73 -0.18 8.05 -1.39
N ILE A 74 -0.44 9.14 -2.13
CA ILE A 74 -1.72 9.86 -2.07
C ILE A 74 -2.88 8.97 -2.55
N ALA A 75 -2.69 8.26 -3.66
CA ALA A 75 -3.67 7.29 -4.14
C ALA A 75 -3.92 6.18 -3.10
N GLY A 76 -2.85 5.67 -2.46
CA GLY A 76 -2.96 4.68 -1.37
C GLY A 76 -3.70 5.19 -0.15
N ALA A 77 -3.46 6.43 0.25
CA ALA A 77 -4.21 7.08 1.33
C ALA A 77 -5.70 7.23 0.95
N GLY A 78 -6.01 7.57 -0.31
CA GLY A 78 -7.38 7.63 -0.82
C GLY A 78 -8.09 6.28 -0.76
N VAL A 79 -7.44 5.21 -1.21
CA VAL A 79 -7.97 3.84 -1.14
C VAL A 79 -8.15 3.39 0.32
N ALA A 80 -7.22 3.72 1.21
CA ALA A 80 -7.35 3.41 2.63
C ALA A 80 -8.49 4.20 3.30
N GLY A 81 -8.67 5.48 2.95
CA GLY A 81 -9.80 6.29 3.40
C GLY A 81 -11.13 5.73 2.92
N TRP A 82 -11.22 5.33 1.64
CA TRP A 82 -12.38 4.64 1.10
C TRP A 82 -12.67 3.34 1.86
N HIS A 83 -11.64 2.55 2.17
CA HIS A 83 -11.80 1.31 2.92
C HIS A 83 -12.34 1.57 4.35
N ILE A 84 -11.88 2.61 5.04
CA ILE A 84 -12.44 3.03 6.33
C ILE A 84 -13.92 3.42 6.18
N HIS A 85 -14.25 4.15 5.11
CA HIS A 85 -15.63 4.58 4.84
C HIS A 85 -16.56 3.39 4.55
N VAL A 86 -16.09 2.41 3.76
CA VAL A 86 -16.83 1.15 3.50
C VAL A 86 -17.03 0.38 4.80
N LYS A 87 -16.01 0.34 5.67
CA LYS A 87 -16.11 -0.33 6.96
C LYS A 87 -17.13 0.36 7.90
N SER A 88 -17.26 1.68 7.85
CA SER A 88 -18.25 2.40 8.66
C SER A 88 -19.68 2.35 8.09
N ASN A 89 -19.85 1.95 6.82
CA ASN A 89 -21.15 1.92 6.14
C ASN A 89 -21.40 0.51 5.58
N PRO A 90 -21.92 -0.44 6.39
CA PRO A 90 -22.10 -1.83 5.97
C PRO A 90 -23.05 -2.00 4.76
N ASP A 91 -23.91 -1.02 4.49
CA ASP A 91 -24.86 -1.05 3.36
C ASP A 91 -24.21 -0.91 1.97
N VAL A 92 -22.96 -0.42 1.88
CA VAL A 92 -22.28 -0.24 0.58
C VAL A 92 -21.54 -1.48 0.08
N SER A 93 -21.40 -2.53 0.89
CA SER A 93 -20.68 -3.76 0.52
C SER A 93 -21.56 -4.98 0.80
N CYS A 94 -22.55 -5.20 -0.05
CA CYS A 94 -23.38 -6.40 -0.04
C CYS A 94 -23.19 -7.16 -1.36
N GLY A 95 -22.24 -8.09 -1.38
CA GLY A 95 -22.11 -9.13 -2.40
C GLY A 95 -21.06 -8.86 -3.48
N ILE A 96 -20.13 -9.81 -3.63
CA ILE A 96 -19.15 -9.99 -4.72
C ILE A 96 -18.76 -8.65 -5.36
N ASP A 97 -17.80 -7.98 -4.73
CA ASP A 97 -17.25 -6.73 -5.24
C ASP A 97 -16.89 -6.92 -6.73
N PRO A 98 -17.47 -6.17 -7.68
CA PRO A 98 -17.05 -6.19 -9.09
C PRO A 98 -15.53 -5.92 -9.25
N LEU A 99 -14.98 -5.27 -8.23
CA LEU A 99 -13.55 -5.09 -8.00
C LEU A 99 -12.79 -6.41 -7.82
N GLU A 100 -13.31 -7.36 -7.04
CA GLU A 100 -12.71 -8.69 -6.81
C GLU A 100 -12.60 -9.45 -8.14
N THR A 101 -13.68 -9.53 -8.91
CA THR A 101 -13.70 -10.20 -10.21
C THR A 101 -12.74 -9.53 -11.20
N SER A 102 -12.67 -8.19 -11.20
CA SER A 102 -11.75 -7.44 -12.07
C SER A 102 -10.29 -7.63 -11.65
N LEU A 103 -10.00 -7.66 -10.35
CA LEU A 103 -8.66 -7.90 -9.80
C LEU A 103 -8.18 -9.33 -10.06
N ASN A 104 -9.04 -10.32 -9.83
CA ASN A 104 -8.73 -11.74 -10.05
C ASN A 104 -8.66 -12.11 -11.55
N THR A 105 -9.12 -11.24 -12.45
CA THR A 105 -8.95 -11.41 -13.91
C THR A 105 -7.61 -10.87 -14.42
N PHE A 106 -6.87 -10.07 -13.63
CA PHE A 106 -5.56 -9.60 -14.06
C PHE A 106 -4.53 -10.74 -14.00
N PRO A 107 -3.65 -10.87 -15.02
CA PRO A 107 -2.66 -11.95 -15.09
C PRO A 107 -1.64 -11.91 -13.93
N THR A 108 -1.51 -10.78 -13.24
CA THR A 108 -0.69 -10.67 -12.04
C THR A 108 -1.28 -11.41 -10.84
N ALA A 109 -2.61 -11.56 -10.76
CA ALA A 109 -3.28 -12.37 -9.73
C ALA A 109 -3.07 -13.87 -9.97
N ASP A 110 -3.04 -14.31 -11.22
CA ASP A 110 -2.74 -15.71 -11.58
C ASP A 110 -1.28 -16.10 -11.37
N TRP A 111 -0.34 -15.19 -11.66
CA TRP A 111 1.10 -15.44 -11.50
C TRP A 111 1.57 -15.38 -10.04
N LEU A 112 0.93 -14.55 -9.20
CA LEU A 112 1.31 -14.35 -7.80
C LEU A 112 0.10 -14.38 -6.85
N PRO A 113 -0.65 -15.50 -6.81
CA PRO A 113 -1.94 -15.58 -6.11
C PRO A 113 -1.81 -15.39 -4.61
N PHE A 114 -0.68 -15.80 -4.00
CA PHE A 114 -0.43 -15.62 -2.58
C PHE A 114 -0.38 -14.15 -2.14
N LEU A 115 -0.08 -13.23 -3.06
CA LEU A 115 0.03 -11.80 -2.78
C LEU A 115 -1.19 -11.00 -3.25
N PHE A 116 -1.78 -11.43 -4.37
CA PHE A 116 -2.71 -10.62 -5.17
C PHE A 116 -4.10 -11.22 -5.38
N LYS A 117 -4.34 -12.45 -4.93
CA LYS A 117 -5.69 -13.01 -4.95
C LYS A 117 -6.51 -12.43 -3.81
N ALA A 118 -7.69 -11.91 -4.12
CA ALA A 118 -8.66 -11.45 -3.14
C ALA A 118 -9.76 -12.51 -3.01
N ASP A 119 -9.91 -13.04 -1.80
CA ASP A 119 -10.89 -14.10 -1.47
C ASP A 119 -11.78 -13.70 -0.26
N GLY A 120 -11.55 -12.52 0.33
CA GLY A 120 -12.23 -12.04 1.54
C GLY A 120 -13.17 -10.85 1.30
N LEU A 121 -14.21 -10.74 2.14
CA LEU A 121 -15.16 -9.62 2.13
C LEU A 121 -14.58 -8.39 2.84
N CYS A 122 -14.79 -7.19 2.28
CA CYS A 122 -14.36 -5.91 2.89
C CYS A 122 -15.07 -5.61 4.22
N SER A 123 -16.20 -6.26 4.52
CA SER A 123 -16.98 -6.12 5.75
C SER A 123 -16.51 -7.04 6.89
N THR A 124 -15.51 -7.91 6.66
CA THR A 124 -15.02 -8.81 7.70
C THR A 124 -14.28 -8.04 8.79
N ASP A 125 -14.71 -8.25 10.03
CA ASP A 125 -14.09 -7.65 11.20
C ASP A 125 -12.94 -8.50 11.73
N TYR A 126 -11.72 -8.03 11.50
CA TYR A 126 -10.53 -8.55 12.15
C TYR A 126 -10.24 -7.83 13.45
N ALA A 127 -9.64 -8.55 14.39
CA ALA A 127 -9.20 -7.98 15.66
C ALA A 127 -8.28 -6.77 15.42
N PRO A 128 -8.55 -5.62 16.06
CA PRO A 128 -7.73 -4.44 15.88
C PRO A 128 -6.34 -4.66 16.47
N ILE A 129 -5.31 -4.25 15.73
CA ILE A 129 -3.92 -4.32 16.19
C ILE A 129 -3.64 -3.02 16.95
N LEU A 130 -3.38 -3.12 18.26
CA LEU A 130 -3.15 -1.96 19.14
C LEU A 130 -4.32 -0.94 19.13
N GLY A 131 -5.56 -1.44 18.99
CA GLY A 131 -6.77 -0.60 18.97
C GLY A 131 -7.07 0.08 17.62
N LEU A 132 -6.22 -0.11 16.61
CA LEU A 132 -6.41 0.39 15.26
C LEU A 132 -6.72 -0.75 14.28
N SER A 133 -7.61 -0.49 13.34
CA SER A 133 -7.91 -1.41 12.25
C SER A 133 -6.78 -1.42 11.21
N ILE A 134 -6.65 -2.54 10.49
CA ILE A 134 -5.68 -2.70 9.38
C ILE A 134 -5.74 -1.53 8.38
N PRO A 135 -6.91 -1.09 7.87
CA PRO A 135 -6.96 0.05 6.94
C PRO A 135 -6.50 1.38 7.56
N GLN A 136 -6.70 1.60 8.86
CA GLN A 136 -6.19 2.79 9.54
C GLN A 136 -4.66 2.76 9.65
N TRP A 137 -4.07 1.60 9.94
CA TRP A 137 -2.62 1.42 9.92
C TRP A 137 -2.04 1.68 8.53
N SER A 138 -2.66 1.15 7.47
CA SER A 138 -2.25 1.42 6.09
C SER A 138 -2.31 2.92 5.77
N LEU A 139 -3.38 3.61 6.18
CA LEU A 139 -3.52 5.05 5.96
C LEU A 139 -2.39 5.84 6.63
N LEU A 140 -2.06 5.49 7.88
CA LEU A 140 -0.96 6.13 8.61
C LEU A 140 0.36 5.94 7.87
N TRP A 141 0.67 4.73 7.41
CA TRP A 141 1.90 4.46 6.68
C TRP A 141 1.93 5.16 5.32
N PHE A 142 0.84 5.17 4.55
CA PHE A 142 0.77 5.94 3.31
C PHE A 142 0.99 7.44 3.54
N ALA A 143 0.42 8.00 4.62
CA ALA A 143 0.64 9.39 4.98
C ALA A 143 2.10 9.67 5.35
N VAL A 144 2.71 8.84 6.20
CA VAL A 144 4.12 9.00 6.62
C VAL A 144 5.07 8.89 5.42
N LEU A 145 4.95 7.81 4.63
CA LEU A 145 5.80 7.60 3.46
C LEU A 145 5.58 8.69 2.40
N GLY A 146 4.33 9.08 2.17
CA GLY A 146 3.95 10.14 1.25
C GLY A 146 4.56 11.49 1.64
N VAL A 147 4.47 11.91 2.91
CA VAL A 147 5.06 13.17 3.39
C VAL A 147 6.58 13.18 3.17
N VAL A 148 7.27 12.07 3.45
CA VAL A 148 8.71 11.96 3.23
C VAL A 148 9.05 12.05 1.73
N MET A 149 8.31 11.35 0.87
CA MET A 149 8.53 11.42 -0.58
C MET A 149 8.23 12.81 -1.16
N ILE A 150 7.19 13.49 -0.69
CA ILE A 150 6.87 14.87 -1.06
C ILE A 150 8.01 15.81 -0.67
N ARG A 151 8.54 15.67 0.57
CA ARG A 151 9.69 16.47 1.01
C ARG A 151 10.91 16.26 0.13
N ILE A 152 11.17 15.02 -0.29
CA ILE A 152 12.28 14.69 -1.19
C ILE A 152 12.05 15.30 -2.58
N ALA A 153 10.83 15.23 -3.11
CA ALA A 153 10.48 15.80 -4.41
C ALA A 153 10.58 17.34 -4.42
N LEU A 154 10.17 18.00 -3.32
CA LEU A 154 10.16 19.46 -3.18
C LEU A 154 11.47 20.07 -2.67
N ALA A 155 12.40 19.25 -2.16
CA ALA A 155 13.69 19.73 -1.68
C ALA A 155 14.45 20.43 -2.83
N ARG A 156 14.48 21.76 -2.83
CA ARG A 156 15.35 22.57 -3.69
C ARG A 156 16.80 22.28 -3.27
N ARG A 157 17.61 21.84 -4.22
CA ARG A 157 19.04 21.54 -4.11
C ARG A 157 19.74 22.65 -4.88
#